data_AF-A0A0V0TQD4-F1
#
_entry.id   AF-A0A0V0TQD4-F1
#
_cell.length_a   1.000
_cell.length_b   1.000
_cell.length_c   1.000
_cell.angle_alpha   90.00
_cell.angle_beta   90.00
_cell.angle_gamma   90.00
#
_symmetry.space_group_name_H-M   'P 1'
#
loop_
_entity.id
_entity.type
_entity.pdbx_description
1 polymer ?
#
loop_
_entity_poly.entity_id
_entity_poly.type
_entity_poly.pdbx_seq_one_letter_code
_entity_poly.pdbx_strand_id
1 'polypeptide(L)'
;MIYTPILLKKLNCRRILPKEWKFREILPLALKNCVSSKYDRVNPKICVYEMTVLLACLKKNEFDNSECSEEVKAFNECFEKERAAAQELKNSLKEGLLIPGSNRLSFSQVNQLMQQWPHPGATVSRIKRRPPWVSYSDPQLKEY
;
A
#
# COMPACT_ATOMS: atom_id res chain seq x y z
N MET A 1 -42.43 -3.82 -8.76
CA MET A 1 -43.50 -2.97 -8.17
C MET A 1 -42.86 -1.93 -7.28
N ILE A 2 -43.11 -0.66 -7.62
CA ILE A 2 -42.55 0.54 -7.00
C ILE A 2 -43.19 0.69 -5.61
N TYR A 3 -42.60 0.07 -4.59
CA TYR A 3 -43.02 0.31 -3.22
C TYR A 3 -42.38 1.60 -2.72
N THR A 4 -43.13 2.67 -2.97
CA THR A 4 -42.90 4.03 -2.57
C THR A 4 -42.79 4.18 -1.04
N PRO A 5 -42.10 5.24 -0.57
CA PRO A 5 -41.93 5.59 0.85
C PRO A 5 -43.25 5.92 1.61
N ILE A 6 -44.41 5.61 1.03
CA ILE A 6 -45.74 5.92 1.56
C ILE A 6 -46.10 4.98 2.72
N LEU A 7 -45.61 3.74 2.73
CA LEU A 7 -45.91 2.78 3.81
C LEU A 7 -45.17 3.07 5.13
N LEU A 8 -44.16 3.94 5.13
CA LEU A 8 -43.47 4.37 6.35
C LEU A 8 -44.22 5.45 7.13
N LYS A 9 -45.28 6.06 6.57
CA LYS A 9 -46.08 7.09 7.27
C LYS A 9 -47.07 6.51 8.28
N LYS A 10 -47.42 5.22 8.18
CA LYS A 10 -48.51 4.61 8.98
C LYS A 10 -48.08 3.96 10.29
N LEU A 11 -46.79 3.72 10.48
CA LEU A 11 -46.24 3.25 11.75
C LEU A 11 -45.59 4.45 12.42
N ASN A 12 -45.88 4.66 13.71
CA ASN A 12 -45.29 5.69 14.59
C ASN A 12 -43.79 5.39 14.86
N CYS A 13 -43.04 5.07 13.81
CA CYS A 13 -41.62 4.80 13.85
C CYS A 13 -40.92 6.13 14.07
N ARG A 14 -40.47 6.37 15.30
CA ARG A 14 -39.41 7.34 15.61
C ARG A 14 -38.34 7.20 14.53
N ARG A 15 -37.89 8.31 13.95
CA ARG A 15 -36.91 8.30 12.86
C ARG A 15 -35.74 7.40 13.25
N ILE A 16 -35.66 6.24 12.59
CA ILE A 16 -34.56 5.28 12.75
C ILE A 16 -33.26 5.90 12.19
N LEU A 17 -33.41 6.88 11.28
CA LEU A 17 -32.30 7.58 10.64
C LEU A 17 -31.91 8.87 11.38
N PRO A 18 -30.61 9.16 11.49
CA PRO A 18 -30.12 10.39 12.10
C PRO A 18 -30.59 11.61 11.29
N LYS A 19 -30.83 12.72 12.00
CA LYS A 19 -31.28 14.00 11.40
C LYS A 19 -30.24 14.58 10.43
N GLU A 20 -28.95 14.38 10.72
CA GLU A 20 -27.82 14.88 9.94
C GLU A 20 -26.72 13.84 9.85
N TRP A 21 -26.04 13.78 8.71
CA TRP A 21 -24.97 12.84 8.44
C TRP A 21 -23.63 13.55 8.61
N LYS A 22 -22.82 13.14 9.59
CA LYS A 22 -21.48 13.72 9.84
C LYS A 22 -20.42 13.26 8.84
N PHE A 23 -20.66 12.11 8.20
CA PHE A 23 -19.73 11.50 7.26
C PHE A 23 -20.50 11.03 6.03
N ARG A 24 -19.95 11.32 4.85
CA ARG A 24 -20.44 10.83 3.57
C ARG A 24 -19.39 9.91 2.99
N GLU A 25 -19.72 8.64 2.84
CA GLU A 25 -18.83 7.67 2.22
C GLU A 25 -18.69 7.95 0.70
N ILE A 26 -17.45 8.04 0.22
CA ILE A 26 -17.13 8.11 -1.22
C ILE A 26 -16.86 6.69 -1.75
N LEU A 27 -16.29 5.85 -0.90
CA LEU A 27 -16.03 4.44 -1.11
C LEU A 27 -16.77 3.66 -0.02
N PRO A 28 -17.22 2.43 -0.30
CA PRO A 28 -17.88 1.61 0.71
C PRO A 28 -16.98 1.47 1.94
N LEU A 29 -17.57 1.57 3.13
CA LEU A 29 -16.90 1.25 4.41
C LEU A 29 -16.69 -0.26 4.59
N ALA A 30 -16.04 -0.89 3.63
CA ALA A 30 -15.68 -2.30 3.65
C ALA A 30 -14.17 -2.47 3.43
N LEU A 31 -13.59 -3.51 4.04
CA LEU A 31 -12.18 -3.82 3.87
C LEU A 31 -11.95 -4.43 2.47
N LYS A 32 -10.84 -4.06 1.83
CA LYS A 32 -10.38 -4.71 0.60
C LYS A 32 -9.59 -5.97 0.94
N ASN A 33 -9.55 -6.92 0.01
CA ASN A 33 -8.72 -8.14 0.15
C ASN A 33 -7.22 -7.91 -0.11
N CYS A 34 -6.80 -6.66 -0.26
CA CYS A 34 -5.42 -6.28 -0.54
C CYS A 34 -5.06 -5.00 0.23
N VAL A 35 -3.84 -4.95 0.75
CA VAL A 35 -3.20 -3.77 1.34
C VAL A 35 -2.21 -3.20 0.33
N SER A 36 -2.05 -1.87 0.36
CA SER A 36 -1.13 -1.17 -0.51
C SER A 36 0.32 -1.38 -0.07
N SER A 37 1.22 -1.63 -1.03
CA SER A 37 2.66 -1.79 -0.82
C SER A 37 3.42 -0.47 -0.60
N LYS A 38 2.74 0.63 -0.27
CA LYS A 38 3.31 1.99 -0.36
C LYS A 38 4.46 2.23 0.63
N TYR A 39 4.47 1.56 1.77
CA TYR A 39 5.39 1.85 2.87
C TYR A 39 6.64 0.96 2.90
N ASP A 40 6.59 -0.23 2.31
CA ASP A 40 7.72 -1.17 2.31
C ASP A 40 8.72 -0.84 1.19
N ARG A 41 9.21 0.40 1.20
CA ARG A 41 10.26 0.85 0.27
C ARG A 41 11.60 0.39 0.80
N VAL A 42 12.28 -0.44 0.01
CA VAL A 42 13.70 -0.74 0.22
C VAL A 42 14.49 0.52 -0.12
N ASN A 43 15.02 1.17 0.91
CA ASN A 43 15.99 2.24 0.75
C ASN A 43 17.38 1.60 0.65
N PRO A 44 18.05 1.64 -0.52
CA PRO A 44 19.42 1.16 -0.62
C PRO A 44 20.31 2.01 0.30
N LYS A 45 21.37 1.41 0.84
CA LYS A 45 22.38 2.22 1.51
C LYS A 45 23.11 3.04 0.44
N ILE A 46 23.53 4.23 0.82
CA ILE A 46 24.27 5.14 -0.05
C ILE A 46 25.75 5.04 0.34
N CYS A 47 26.63 4.87 -0.65
CA CYS A 47 28.09 4.82 -0.51
C CYS A 47 28.67 6.23 -0.23
N VAL A 48 28.21 6.86 0.86
CA VAL A 48 28.55 8.24 1.20
C VAL A 48 30.06 8.39 1.44
N TYR A 49 30.67 7.40 2.09
CA TYR A 49 32.09 7.44 2.41
C TYR A 49 32.95 7.48 1.15
N GLU A 50 32.76 6.53 0.25
CA GLU A 50 33.46 6.39 -1.02
C GLU A 50 33.22 7.62 -1.91
N MET A 51 31.99 8.15 -1.89
CA MET A 51 31.64 9.37 -2.60
C MET A 51 32.43 10.58 -2.07
N THR A 52 32.59 10.72 -0.75
CA THR A 52 33.39 11.83 -0.18
C THR A 52 34.87 11.73 -0.50
N VAL A 53 35.44 10.53 -0.53
CA VAL A 53 36.85 10.30 -0.89
C VAL A 53 37.09 10.64 -2.35
N LEU A 54 36.21 10.19 -3.24
CA LEU A 54 36.25 10.52 -4.67
C LEU A 54 36.17 12.03 -4.92
N LEU A 55 35.22 12.71 -4.26
CA LEU A 55 35.08 14.17 -4.37
C LEU A 55 36.32 14.91 -3.84
N ALA A 56 36.98 14.38 -2.81
CA ALA A 56 38.21 14.96 -2.29
C ALA A 56 39.39 14.82 -3.26
N CYS A 57 39.50 13.69 -3.98
CA CYS A 57 40.50 13.51 -5.03
C CYS A 57 40.22 14.44 -6.23
N LEU A 58 38.98 14.43 -6.73
CA LEU A 58 38.58 15.26 -7.88
C LEU A 58 38.84 16.75 -7.62
N LYS A 59 38.59 17.23 -6.39
CA LYS A 59 38.87 18.61 -6.03
C LYS A 59 40.36 18.99 -6.11
N LYS A 60 41.28 18.05 -5.87
CA LYS A 60 42.72 18.30 -5.93
C LYS A 60 43.25 18.33 -7.37
N ASN A 61 42.61 17.58 -8.26
CA ASN A 61 43.08 17.27 -9.60
C ASN A 61 42.17 17.88 -10.68
N GLU A 62 41.61 19.07 -10.42
CA GLU A 62 40.77 19.81 -11.37
C GLU A 62 39.60 19.01 -11.98
N PHE A 63 39.10 18.01 -11.24
CA PHE A 63 38.04 17.09 -11.64
C PHE A 63 38.41 16.12 -12.79
N ASP A 64 39.69 15.85 -13.01
CA ASP A 64 40.14 14.83 -13.95
C ASP A 64 40.00 13.41 -13.39
N ASN A 65 39.09 12.64 -13.99
CA ASN A 65 38.79 11.26 -13.57
C ASN A 65 39.98 10.30 -13.77
N SER A 66 40.90 10.59 -14.69
CA SER A 66 42.08 9.76 -14.95
C SER A 66 43.02 9.69 -13.75
N GLU A 67 43.14 10.78 -13.00
CA GLU A 67 44.03 10.87 -11.84
C GLU A 67 43.42 10.24 -10.58
N CYS A 68 42.08 10.14 -10.51
CA CYS A 68 41.32 9.56 -9.39
C CYS A 68 40.77 8.15 -9.69
N SER A 69 41.48 7.37 -10.50
CA SER A 69 40.97 6.09 -11.00
C SER A 69 40.74 5.04 -9.90
N GLU A 70 41.46 5.11 -8.78
CA GLU A 70 41.33 4.20 -7.66
C GLU A 70 40.05 4.47 -6.86
N GLU A 71 39.80 5.76 -6.57
CA GLU A 71 38.61 6.22 -5.86
C GLU A 71 37.34 5.97 -6.68
N VAL A 72 37.42 6.14 -8.00
CA VAL A 72 36.32 5.83 -8.94
C VAL A 72 35.98 4.35 -8.90
N LYS A 73 36.99 3.47 -8.92
CA LYS A 73 36.76 2.02 -8.81
C LYS A 73 36.13 1.65 -7.47
N ALA A 74 36.65 2.17 -6.37
CA ALA A 74 36.11 1.91 -5.03
C ALA A 74 34.65 2.35 -4.90
N PHE A 75 34.29 3.54 -5.41
CA PHE A 75 32.91 4.01 -5.44
C PHE A 75 31.99 3.11 -6.26
N ASN A 76 32.42 2.74 -7.48
CA ASN A 76 31.62 1.88 -8.36
C ASN A 76 31.40 0.48 -7.76
N GLU A 77 32.42 -0.10 -7.13
CA GLU A 77 32.29 -1.38 -6.45
C GLU A 77 31.29 -1.33 -5.30
N CYS A 78 31.31 -0.27 -4.48
CA CYS A 78 30.32 -0.09 -3.43
C CYS A 78 28.91 0.07 -4.03
N PHE A 79 28.78 0.88 -5.09
CA PHE A 79 27.50 1.15 -5.73
C PHE A 79 26.85 -0.12 -6.29
N GLU A 80 27.61 -0.95 -7.01
CA GLU A 80 27.08 -2.19 -7.58
C GLU A 80 26.73 -3.21 -6.49
N LYS A 81 27.52 -3.30 -5.41
CA LYS A 81 27.21 -4.17 -4.26
C LYS A 81 25.89 -3.77 -3.59
N GLU A 82 25.71 -2.49 -3.26
CA GLU A 82 24.49 -2.00 -2.62
C GLU A 82 23.28 -2.06 -3.55
N ARG A 83 23.48 -1.87 -4.86
CA ARG A 83 22.43 -2.06 -5.87
C ARG A 83 21.96 -3.51 -5.94
N ALA A 84 22.88 -4.47 -5.95
CA ALA A 84 22.56 -5.89 -5.95
C ALA A 84 21.83 -6.30 -4.66
N ALA A 85 22.35 -5.91 -3.49
CA ALA A 85 21.72 -6.17 -2.20
C ALA A 85 20.30 -5.58 -2.10
N ALA A 86 20.09 -4.37 -2.63
CA ALA A 86 18.77 -3.75 -2.67
C ALA A 86 17.79 -4.48 -3.61
N GLN A 87 18.27 -5.08 -4.70
CA GLN A 87 17.44 -5.92 -5.57
C GLN A 87 17.05 -7.23 -4.89
N GLU A 88 17.99 -7.88 -4.22
CA GLU A 88 17.76 -9.10 -3.45
C GLU A 88 16.71 -8.87 -2.35
N LEU A 89 16.85 -7.78 -1.58
CA LEU A 89 15.87 -7.42 -0.55
C LEU A 89 14.49 -7.10 -1.14
N LYS A 90 14.42 -6.46 -2.32
CA LYS A 90 13.13 -6.24 -3.00
C LYS A 90 12.49 -7.55 -3.44
N ASN A 91 13.28 -8.52 -3.88
CA ASN A 91 12.79 -9.83 -4.30
C ASN A 91 12.28 -10.63 -3.10
N SER A 92 13.04 -10.66 -1.99
CA SER A 92 12.61 -11.35 -0.76
C SER A 92 11.34 -10.75 -0.16
N LEU A 93 11.18 -9.42 -0.19
CA LEU A 93 9.93 -8.78 0.25
C LEU A 93 8.73 -9.13 -0.65
N LYS A 94 8.95 -9.34 -1.95
CA LYS A 94 7.89 -9.78 -2.88
C LYS A 94 7.49 -11.23 -2.63
N GLU A 95 8.45 -12.12 -2.40
CA GLU A 95 8.20 -13.54 -2.13
C GLU A 95 7.28 -13.73 -0.92
N GLY A 96 7.37 -12.85 0.07
CA GLY A 96 6.35 -12.75 1.13
C GLY A 96 6.28 -13.98 2.02
N LEU A 97 7.39 -14.70 2.22
CA LEU A 97 7.45 -15.90 3.06
C LEU A 97 6.92 -15.61 4.47
N LEU A 98 5.96 -16.39 4.95
CA LEU A 98 5.34 -16.23 6.27
C LEU A 98 6.32 -16.72 7.35
N ILE A 99 6.89 -15.78 8.13
CA ILE A 99 7.78 -16.10 9.26
C ILE A 99 6.94 -16.17 10.55
N PRO A 100 6.76 -17.35 11.16
CA PRO A 100 6.00 -17.49 12.39
C PRO A 100 6.70 -16.76 13.55
N GLY A 101 5.93 -16.03 14.37
CA GLY A 101 6.43 -15.32 15.55
C GLY A 101 6.95 -13.90 15.30
N SER A 102 6.83 -13.38 14.07
CA SER A 102 7.13 -11.96 13.81
C SER A 102 5.96 -11.05 14.22
N ASN A 103 6.25 -9.97 14.95
CA ASN A 103 5.24 -9.01 15.40
C ASN A 103 4.77 -8.05 14.30
N ARG A 104 5.50 -7.99 13.17
CA ARG A 104 5.21 -7.10 12.04
C ARG A 104 5.37 -7.86 10.73
N LEU A 105 4.29 -7.93 9.96
CA LEU A 105 4.24 -8.58 8.65
C LEU A 105 4.46 -7.56 7.53
N SER A 106 5.16 -7.98 6.48
CA SER A 106 5.29 -7.25 5.20
C SER A 106 3.96 -7.21 4.46
N PHE A 107 3.73 -6.19 3.62
CA PHE A 107 2.53 -6.10 2.80
C PHE A 107 2.28 -7.37 1.96
N SER A 108 3.34 -8.02 1.48
CA SER A 108 3.22 -9.25 0.66
C SER A 108 2.69 -10.40 1.50
N GLN A 109 3.22 -10.58 2.71
CA GLN A 109 2.75 -11.57 3.67
C GLN A 109 1.29 -11.32 4.05
N VAL A 110 0.91 -10.07 4.34
CA VAL A 110 -0.48 -9.73 4.69
C VAL A 110 -1.41 -9.98 3.49
N ASN A 111 -0.99 -9.66 2.27
CA ASN A 111 -1.77 -9.93 1.06
C ASN A 111 -1.96 -11.43 0.81
N GLN A 112 -0.94 -12.26 1.06
CA GLN A 112 -1.08 -13.72 1.00
C GLN A 112 -2.12 -14.22 2.02
N LEU A 113 -2.09 -13.71 3.25
CA LEU A 113 -3.09 -14.07 4.27
C LEU A 113 -4.50 -13.62 3.87
N MET A 114 -4.67 -12.38 3.38
CA MET A 114 -5.99 -11.89 2.95
C MET A 114 -6.54 -12.62 1.72
N GLN A 115 -5.68 -13.21 0.88
CA GLN A 115 -6.11 -14.10 -0.21
C GLN A 115 -6.65 -15.43 0.32
N GLN A 116 -6.05 -15.96 1.40
CA GLN A 116 -6.52 -17.18 2.05
C GLN A 116 -7.87 -16.96 2.78
N TRP A 117 -8.04 -15.78 3.39
CA TRP A 117 -9.28 -15.40 4.09
C TRP A 117 -9.84 -14.08 3.58
N PRO A 118 -10.53 -14.08 2.42
CA PRO A 118 -11.08 -12.88 1.83
C PRO A 118 -12.27 -12.32 2.62
N HIS A 119 -12.34 -10.99 2.73
CA HIS A 119 -13.49 -10.31 3.29
C HIS A 119 -14.65 -10.32 2.27
N PRO A 120 -15.87 -10.72 2.66
CA PRO A 120 -17.01 -10.81 1.74
C PRO A 120 -17.39 -9.47 1.09
N GLY A 121 -17.17 -8.35 1.80
CA GLY A 121 -17.46 -6.99 1.33
C GLY A 121 -16.42 -6.38 0.38
N ALA A 122 -15.37 -7.11 -0.02
CA ALA A 122 -14.29 -6.57 -0.86
C ALA A 122 -14.62 -6.52 -2.36
N THR A 123 -15.67 -7.21 -2.81
CA THR A 123 -16.09 -7.32 -4.23
C THR A 123 -16.86 -6.09 -4.73
N VAL A 124 -16.98 -5.07 -3.89
CA VAL A 124 -17.82 -3.92 -4.14
C VAL A 124 -17.14 -2.91 -5.07
N SER A 125 -17.65 -2.80 -6.30
CA SER A 125 -17.30 -1.74 -7.24
C SER A 125 -17.83 -0.38 -6.76
N ARG A 126 -17.37 0.73 -7.34
CA ARG A 126 -17.89 2.09 -7.04
C ARG A 126 -19.40 2.13 -7.28
N ILE A 127 -20.18 1.98 -6.23
CA ILE A 127 -21.63 2.05 -6.33
C ILE A 127 -22.08 3.50 -6.24
N LYS A 128 -23.03 3.85 -7.11
CA LYS A 128 -23.83 5.06 -6.93
C LYS A 128 -24.72 4.83 -5.71
N ARG A 129 -24.47 5.59 -4.63
CA ARG A 129 -25.28 5.73 -3.39
C ARG A 129 -25.90 4.42 -2.86
N ARG A 130 -25.23 3.82 -1.87
CA ARG A 130 -25.82 2.74 -1.05
C ARG A 130 -27.10 3.24 -0.36
N PRO A 131 -28.23 2.52 -0.47
CA PRO A 131 -29.46 2.90 0.23
C PRO A 131 -29.27 2.83 1.76
N PRO A 132 -29.84 3.76 2.54
CA PRO A 132 -29.64 3.84 4.00
C PRO A 132 -30.03 2.60 4.82
N TRP A 133 -30.78 1.65 4.25
CA TRP A 133 -31.30 0.46 4.92
C TRP A 133 -30.56 -0.84 4.57
N VAL A 134 -29.52 -0.78 3.73
CA VAL A 134 -28.74 -1.97 3.30
C VAL A 134 -27.50 -2.11 4.18
N SER A 135 -27.33 -3.25 4.85
CA SER A 135 -26.19 -3.50 5.76
C SER A 135 -24.91 -3.80 4.98
N TYR A 136 -23.72 -3.46 5.49
CA TYR A 136 -22.44 -3.70 4.80
C TYR A 136 -22.13 -5.18 4.59
N SER A 137 -22.75 -6.03 5.40
CA SER A 137 -22.73 -7.49 5.32
C SER A 137 -23.60 -8.07 4.22
N ASP A 138 -24.52 -7.29 3.64
CA ASP A 138 -25.42 -7.77 2.57
C ASP A 138 -24.73 -7.72 1.19
N PRO A 139 -24.90 -8.74 0.33
CA PRO A 139 -24.47 -8.70 -1.05
C PRO A 139 -25.16 -7.54 -1.78
N GLN A 140 -24.38 -6.68 -2.43
CA GLN A 140 -24.97 -5.59 -3.18
C GLN A 140 -25.61 -6.12 -4.45
N LEU A 141 -26.86 -5.68 -4.69
CA LEU A 141 -27.58 -5.92 -5.92
C LEU A 141 -26.71 -5.40 -7.07
N LYS A 142 -26.23 -6.30 -7.94
CA LYS A 142 -25.70 -5.92 -9.24
C LYS A 142 -26.87 -5.36 -10.03
N GLU A 143 -26.89 -4.04 -10.27
CA GLU A 143 -27.78 -3.46 -11.27
C GLU A 143 -27.38 -4.01 -12.64
N TYR A 144 -28.33 -4.59 -13.37
CA TYR A 144 -28.26 -4.79 -14.81
C TYR A 144 -28.37 -3.44 -15.52
#